data_AF-A0AAW2KSZ9-F1
#
_entry.id   AF-A0AAW2KSZ9-F1
#
_cell.length_a   1.000
_cell.length_b   1.000
_cell.length_c   1.000
_cell.angle_alpha   90.00
_cell.angle_beta   90.00
_cell.angle_gamma   90.00
#
_symmetry.space_group_name_H-M   'P 1'
#
loop_
_entity.id
_entity.type
_entity.pdbx_description
1 polymer ?
#
loop_
_entity_poly.entity_id
_entity_poly.type
_entity_poly.pdbx_seq_one_letter_code
_entity_poly.pdbx_strand_id
1 'polypeptide(L)'
;MNEPLLDVEEQQPPSFSSSLLVNLYVGHFLARWGARMWEFSVGLYMINVWPDSLLLAAAYGVVESASTALFGPLIGQLVDKLSYIQVLQLWLLNQNLSFMVAGVLASNVRLQWDPVIKRSQAKEGIKIFSEEKDESMSTHHEKKSLVSSDTNDSKQPESSSERTIIEKFLNLPYITAWRLYIEQDVVLPGLALALLYFTVLSFGTLMTAALEWQGIPAYVIGIARGIAATVGIAATFLYPVLQSHISTLRTGLWSIWSQWTCLLLCVGSIFVKDKLTSAYMLMFGVASSRLGLWMFDLSVIQQMQDHVPESDRCVVGGVQNSLQSVLDLMTYIMGIVISNPQDFWKLTMLSFVLVTLAAVLYSLHIYRVRKHLFHFDKLLALIRWSVTSS
;
A
#
# COMPACT_ATOMS: atom_id res chain seq x y z
N MET A 1 -34.98 39.12 -36.89
CA MET A 1 -33.64 39.67 -36.56
C MET A 1 -32.95 38.53 -35.85
N ASN A 2 -32.29 37.67 -36.64
CA ASN A 2 -31.72 36.41 -36.20
C ASN A 2 -30.25 36.68 -35.89
N GLU A 3 -29.83 36.42 -34.65
CA GLU A 3 -28.41 36.36 -34.31
C GLU A 3 -27.75 35.20 -35.08
N PRO A 4 -26.53 35.38 -35.63
CA PRO A 4 -25.81 34.29 -36.23
C PRO A 4 -25.29 33.35 -35.13
N LEU A 5 -25.61 32.07 -35.27
CA LEU A 5 -24.98 30.98 -34.52
C LEU A 5 -23.47 31.05 -34.80
N LEU A 6 -22.68 31.22 -33.74
CA LEU A 6 -21.24 31.03 -33.79
C LEU A 6 -20.98 29.55 -34.14
N ASP A 7 -20.40 29.32 -35.32
CA ASP A 7 -19.86 28.02 -35.70
C ASP A 7 -18.80 27.61 -34.67
N VAL A 8 -19.16 26.69 -33.78
CA VAL A 8 -18.19 25.97 -32.97
C VAL A 8 -17.45 25.07 -33.93
N GLU A 9 -16.28 25.54 -34.37
CA GLU A 9 -15.33 24.77 -35.16
C GLU A 9 -15.00 23.50 -34.36
N GLU A 10 -15.58 22.37 -34.75
CA GLU A 10 -15.21 21.04 -34.24
C GLU A 10 -13.74 20.82 -34.57
N GLN A 11 -12.85 21.19 -33.65
CA GLN A 11 -11.45 20.82 -33.70
C GLN A 11 -11.38 19.29 -33.70
N GLN A 12 -11.19 18.69 -34.88
CA GLN A 12 -10.83 17.29 -35.01
C GLN A 12 -9.64 17.03 -34.07
N PRO A 13 -9.70 16.00 -33.21
CA PRO A 13 -8.60 15.69 -32.32
C PRO A 13 -7.34 15.44 -33.16
N PRO A 14 -6.16 15.91 -32.73
CA PRO A 14 -4.94 15.79 -33.49
C PRO A 14 -4.70 14.32 -33.87
N SER A 15 -4.52 14.04 -35.16
CA SER A 15 -4.26 12.70 -35.66
C SER A 15 -2.84 12.28 -35.23
N PHE A 16 -2.73 11.56 -34.11
CA PHE A 16 -1.45 11.03 -33.64
C PHE A 16 -0.90 10.01 -34.65
N SER A 17 0.39 10.11 -34.98
CA SER A 17 1.04 9.10 -35.82
C SER A 17 1.10 7.76 -35.07
N SER A 18 0.70 6.68 -35.73
CA SER A 18 0.67 5.34 -35.11
C SER A 18 2.05 4.92 -34.55
N SER A 19 3.13 5.35 -35.20
CA SER A 19 4.50 5.11 -34.74
C SER A 19 4.84 5.82 -33.42
N LEU A 20 4.35 7.06 -33.22
CA LEU A 20 4.56 7.78 -31.96
C LEU A 20 3.82 7.11 -30.81
N LEU A 21 2.58 6.65 -31.06
CA LEU A 21 1.78 5.94 -30.08
C LEU A 21 2.45 4.62 -29.67
N VAL A 22 2.95 3.84 -30.65
CA VAL A 22 3.70 2.60 -30.38
C VAL A 22 4.95 2.88 -29.55
N ASN A 23 5.74 3.90 -29.91
CA ASN A 23 6.94 4.26 -29.15
C ASN A 23 6.61 4.64 -27.70
N LEU A 24 5.52 5.37 -27.47
CA LEU A 24 5.06 5.74 -26.14
C LEU A 24 4.67 4.51 -25.30
N TYR A 25 3.90 3.58 -25.87
CA TYR A 25 3.50 2.36 -25.16
C TYR A 25 4.67 1.42 -24.89
N VAL A 26 5.60 1.27 -25.84
CA VAL A 26 6.82 0.47 -25.64
C VAL A 26 7.68 1.08 -24.54
N GLY A 27 7.87 2.41 -24.55
CA GLY A 27 8.59 3.12 -23.49
C GLY A 27 7.93 2.94 -22.13
N HIS A 28 6.61 3.10 -22.05
CA HIS A 28 5.85 2.91 -20.82
C HIS A 28 5.95 1.46 -20.31
N PHE A 29 5.82 0.47 -21.21
CA PHE A 29 5.97 -0.95 -20.88
C PHE A 29 7.34 -1.23 -20.27
N LEU A 30 8.43 -0.79 -20.90
CA LEU A 30 9.80 -1.01 -20.41
C LEU A 30 10.02 -0.33 -19.04
N ALA A 31 9.53 0.90 -18.86
CA ALA A 31 9.64 1.61 -17.59
C ALA A 31 8.88 0.88 -16.46
N ARG A 32 7.65 0.40 -16.72
CA ARG A 32 6.87 -0.37 -15.75
C ARG A 32 7.45 -1.74 -15.48
N TRP A 33 7.99 -2.41 -16.50
CA TRP A 33 8.69 -3.68 -16.36
C TRP A 33 9.87 -3.56 -15.40
N GLY A 34 10.74 -2.56 -15.63
CA GLY A 34 11.88 -2.29 -14.76
C GLY A 34 11.47 -2.00 -13.31
N ALA A 35 10.48 -1.11 -13.11
CA ALA A 35 9.98 -0.77 -11.79
C ALA A 35 9.40 -1.98 -11.03
N ARG A 36 8.60 -2.81 -11.70
CA ARG A 36 8.00 -4.02 -11.11
C ARG A 36 9.04 -5.10 -10.79
N MET A 37 10.05 -5.26 -11.65
CA MET A 37 11.18 -6.16 -11.40
C MET A 37 12.01 -5.72 -10.20
N TRP A 38 12.23 -4.41 -10.03
CA TRP A 38 12.92 -3.85 -8.87
C TRP A 38 12.12 -4.08 -7.58
N GLU A 39 10.83 -3.74 -7.58
CA GLU A 39 9.92 -3.91 -6.44
C GLU A 39 9.82 -5.38 -5.98
N PHE A 40 9.89 -6.33 -6.92
CA PHE A 40 9.96 -7.75 -6.59
C PHE A 40 11.34 -8.17 -6.03
N SER A 41 12.42 -7.77 -6.72
CA SER A 41 13.79 -8.18 -6.37
C SER A 41 14.24 -7.61 -5.02
N VAL A 42 13.83 -6.39 -4.67
CA VAL A 42 14.28 -5.74 -3.43
C VAL A 42 13.88 -6.53 -2.19
N GLY A 43 12.65 -7.08 -2.14
CA GLY A 43 12.22 -7.93 -1.02
C GLY A 43 13.08 -9.19 -0.87
N LEU A 44 13.43 -9.82 -1.99
CA LEU A 44 14.31 -11.00 -2.03
C LEU A 44 15.74 -10.65 -1.61
N TYR A 45 16.27 -9.50 -2.04
CA TYR A 45 17.62 -9.08 -1.68
C TYR A 45 17.72 -8.76 -0.19
N MET A 46 16.75 -8.03 0.39
CA MET A 46 16.84 -7.62 1.79
C MET A 46 16.84 -8.79 2.75
N ILE A 47 16.05 -9.83 2.48
CA ILE A 47 16.05 -11.04 3.32
C ILE A 47 17.29 -11.91 3.12
N ASN A 48 17.88 -11.92 1.93
CA ASN A 48 19.16 -12.60 1.69
C ASN A 48 20.35 -11.89 2.37
N VAL A 49 20.28 -10.56 2.49
CA VAL A 49 21.30 -9.76 3.20
C VAL A 49 21.18 -9.91 4.71
N TRP A 50 19.96 -9.94 5.26
CA TRP A 50 19.71 -10.15 6.68
C TRP A 50 18.62 -11.23 6.92
N PRO A 51 19.01 -12.52 6.91
CA PRO A 51 18.06 -13.64 6.99
C PRO A 51 17.25 -13.69 8.29
N ASP A 52 17.79 -13.17 9.40
CA ASP A 52 17.12 -13.22 10.71
C ASP A 52 16.02 -12.16 10.88
N SER A 53 15.89 -11.20 9.96
CA SER A 53 14.99 -10.06 10.15
C SER A 53 14.40 -9.48 8.86
N LEU A 54 13.09 -9.22 8.88
CA LEU A 54 12.36 -8.43 7.88
C LEU A 54 12.62 -6.92 8.01
N LEU A 55 13.41 -6.47 9.01
CA LEU A 55 13.64 -5.07 9.31
C LEU A 55 14.11 -4.28 8.09
N LEU A 56 15.02 -4.85 7.28
CA LEU A 56 15.57 -4.16 6.12
C LEU A 56 14.53 -3.99 5.00
N ALA A 57 13.69 -5.00 4.78
CA ALA A 57 12.56 -4.92 3.86
C ALA A 57 11.51 -3.90 4.32
N ALA A 58 11.22 -3.86 5.62
CA ALA A 58 10.30 -2.91 6.22
C ALA A 58 10.83 -1.47 6.17
N ALA A 59 12.10 -1.26 6.51
CA ALA A 59 12.76 0.03 6.46
C ALA A 59 12.81 0.60 5.04
N TYR A 60 13.09 -0.25 4.04
CA TYR A 60 12.99 0.15 2.63
C TYR A 60 11.60 0.68 2.30
N GLY A 61 10.54 -0.05 2.66
CA GLY A 61 9.17 0.39 2.42
C GLY A 61 8.79 1.68 3.16
N VAL A 62 9.21 1.84 4.43
CA VAL A 62 9.01 3.10 5.18
C VAL A 62 9.70 4.27 4.47
N VAL A 63 10.95 4.10 4.05
CA VAL A 63 11.71 5.16 3.37
C VAL A 63 11.08 5.51 2.02
N GLU A 64 10.67 4.51 1.25
CA GLU A 64 9.98 4.70 -0.03
C GLU A 64 8.66 5.47 0.16
N SER A 65 7.76 4.97 1.00
CA SER A 65 6.45 5.60 1.25
C SER A 65 6.57 6.98 1.90
N ALA A 66 7.50 7.17 2.84
CA ALA A 66 7.74 8.48 3.45
C ALA A 66 8.32 9.48 2.45
N SER A 67 9.23 9.06 1.57
CA SER A 67 9.78 9.92 0.53
C SER A 67 8.69 10.36 -0.45
N THR A 68 7.82 9.44 -0.89
CA THR A 68 6.69 9.79 -1.74
C THR A 68 5.70 10.73 -1.04
N ALA A 69 5.43 10.53 0.25
CA ALA A 69 4.53 11.39 1.01
C ALA A 69 5.09 12.82 1.22
N LEU A 70 6.39 12.94 1.53
CA LEU A 70 7.03 14.22 1.83
C LEU A 70 7.35 15.02 0.56
N PHE A 71 7.86 14.36 -0.48
CA PHE A 71 8.30 15.04 -1.70
C PHE A 71 7.23 15.04 -2.80
N GLY A 72 6.19 14.19 -2.72
CA GLY A 72 5.11 14.11 -3.70
C GLY A 72 4.44 15.46 -3.98
N PRO A 73 4.00 16.23 -2.97
CA PRO A 73 3.41 17.55 -3.19
C PRO A 73 4.38 18.56 -3.82
N LEU A 74 5.66 18.53 -3.43
CA LEU A 74 6.69 19.42 -3.99
C LEU A 74 6.95 19.11 -5.47
N ILE A 75 7.05 17.82 -5.81
CA ILE A 75 7.20 17.37 -7.19
C ILE A 75 5.94 17.68 -8.00
N GLY A 76 4.73 17.51 -7.42
CA GLY A 76 3.48 17.90 -8.08
C GLY A 76 3.45 19.38 -8.47
N GLN A 77 3.74 20.27 -7.51
CA GLN A 77 3.81 21.71 -7.76
C GLN A 77 4.91 22.11 -8.77
N LEU A 78 6.00 21.33 -8.82
CA LEU A 78 7.05 21.53 -9.81
C LEU A 78 6.59 21.09 -11.20
N VAL A 79 5.94 19.91 -11.30
CA VAL A 79 5.40 19.37 -12.56
C VAL A 79 4.35 20.30 -13.15
N ASP A 80 3.48 20.90 -12.34
CA ASP A 80 2.46 21.85 -12.79
C ASP A 80 3.04 23.13 -13.43
N LYS A 81 4.30 23.47 -13.12
CA LYS A 81 5.00 24.65 -13.66
C LYS A 81 5.84 24.35 -14.90
N LEU A 82 6.09 23.08 -15.20
CA LEU A 82 7.01 22.66 -16.26
C LEU A 82 6.23 22.15 -17.48
N SER A 83 6.83 22.32 -18.67
CA SER A 83 6.30 21.67 -19.87
C SER A 83 6.55 20.15 -19.83
N TYR A 84 5.68 19.37 -20.49
CA TYR A 84 5.78 17.91 -20.52
C TYR A 84 7.18 17.40 -20.94
N ILE A 85 7.81 18.04 -21.92
CA ILE A 85 9.15 17.67 -22.39
C ILE A 85 10.21 17.90 -21.30
N GLN A 86 10.12 19.02 -20.56
CA GLN A 86 11.03 19.31 -19.45
C GLN A 86 10.86 18.31 -18.30
N VAL A 87 9.62 17.94 -17.98
CA VAL A 87 9.33 16.92 -16.97
C VAL A 87 9.96 15.58 -17.36
N LEU A 88 9.82 15.16 -18.62
CA LEU A 88 10.40 13.93 -19.13
C LEU A 88 11.94 13.95 -19.08
N GLN A 89 12.55 15.06 -19.48
CA GLN A 89 14.01 15.23 -19.42
C GLN A 89 14.54 15.18 -17.99
N LEU A 90 13.88 15.87 -17.05
CA LEU A 90 14.25 15.87 -15.64
C LEU A 90 14.11 14.46 -15.04
N TRP A 91 13.03 13.74 -15.39
CA TRP A 91 12.81 12.36 -14.96
C TRP A 91 13.92 11.42 -15.44
N LEU A 92 14.26 11.48 -16.74
CA LEU A 92 15.35 10.66 -17.31
C LEU A 92 16.70 10.99 -16.68
N LEU A 93 17.00 12.28 -16.48
CA LEU A 93 18.25 12.71 -15.84
C LEU A 93 18.33 12.18 -14.41
N ASN A 94 17.25 12.30 -13.65
CA ASN A 94 17.19 11.83 -12.26
C ASN A 94 17.35 10.31 -12.18
N GLN A 95 16.72 9.54 -13.08
CA GLN A 95 16.90 8.09 -13.13
C GLN A 95 18.36 7.71 -13.42
N ASN A 96 18.98 8.32 -14.43
CA ASN A 96 20.36 8.02 -14.79
C ASN A 96 21.34 8.37 -13.66
N LEU A 97 21.14 9.51 -13.00
CA LEU A 97 21.93 9.92 -11.84
C LEU A 97 21.78 8.91 -10.69
N SER A 98 20.54 8.48 -10.41
CA SER A 98 20.26 7.48 -9.38
C SER A 98 20.96 6.15 -9.66
N PHE A 99 20.94 5.67 -10.91
CA PHE A 99 21.66 4.43 -11.28
C PHE A 99 23.18 4.56 -11.17
N MET A 100 23.73 5.72 -11.53
CA MET A 100 25.17 5.98 -11.37
C MET A 100 25.58 5.98 -9.90
N VAL A 101 24.83 6.67 -9.03
CA VAL A 101 25.08 6.70 -7.59
C VAL A 101 24.95 5.30 -6.98
N ALA A 102 23.91 4.55 -7.35
CA ALA A 102 23.73 3.17 -6.92
C ALA A 102 24.89 2.27 -7.36
N GLY A 103 25.37 2.41 -8.61
CA GLY A 103 26.52 1.67 -9.12
C GLY A 103 27.82 1.96 -8.38
N VAL A 104 28.08 3.23 -8.06
CA VAL A 104 29.26 3.64 -7.26
C VAL A 104 29.17 3.10 -5.83
N LEU A 105 28.01 3.22 -5.17
CA LEU A 105 27.78 2.67 -3.83
C LEU A 105 27.97 1.16 -3.80
N ALA A 106 27.37 0.42 -4.76
CA ALA A 106 27.52 -1.03 -4.85
C ALA A 106 28.98 -1.45 -5.09
N SER A 107 29.71 -0.70 -5.92
CA SER A 107 31.14 -0.94 -6.17
C SER A 107 31.98 -0.71 -4.91
N ASN A 108 31.69 0.35 -4.15
CA ASN A 108 32.34 0.63 -2.87
C ASN A 108 32.03 -0.44 -1.81
N VAL A 109 30.77 -0.89 -1.72
CA VAL A 109 30.38 -1.99 -0.83
C VAL A 109 31.15 -3.24 -1.21
N ARG A 110 31.23 -3.61 -2.49
CA ARG A 110 32.00 -4.78 -2.95
C ARG A 110 33.48 -4.68 -2.59
N LEU A 111 34.10 -3.51 -2.80
CA LEU A 111 35.50 -3.26 -2.45
C LEU A 111 35.76 -3.37 -0.94
N GLN A 112 34.78 -3.04 -0.10
CA GLN A 112 34.86 -3.19 1.36
C GLN A 112 34.49 -4.60 1.84
N TRP A 113 33.62 -5.31 1.11
CA TRP A 113 33.11 -6.64 1.47
C TRP A 113 34.12 -7.75 1.18
N ASP A 114 34.84 -7.69 0.06
CA ASP A 114 35.89 -8.66 -0.32
C ASP A 114 37.00 -8.85 0.76
N PRO A 115 37.58 -7.78 1.34
CA PRO A 115 38.55 -7.93 2.42
C PRO A 115 37.94 -8.38 3.75
N VAL A 116 36.65 -8.10 4.00
CA VAL A 116 35.94 -8.55 5.21
C VAL A 116 35.63 -10.04 5.15
N ILE A 117 35.18 -10.58 4.00
CA ILE A 117 35.02 -12.02 3.81
C ILE A 117 36.36 -12.73 3.98
N LYS A 118 37.43 -12.23 3.32
CA LYS A 118 38.78 -12.80 3.46
C LYS A 118 39.25 -12.79 4.91
N ARG A 119 38.95 -11.75 5.68
CA ARG A 119 39.24 -11.68 7.12
C ARG A 119 38.34 -12.60 7.95
N SER A 120 37.09 -12.83 7.58
CA SER A 120 36.17 -13.74 8.30
C SER A 120 36.54 -15.21 8.07
N GLN A 121 36.88 -15.58 6.83
CA GLN A 121 37.36 -16.92 6.45
C GLN A 121 38.76 -17.18 7.04
N ALA A 122 39.62 -16.17 7.07
CA ALA A 122 40.90 -16.25 7.80
C ALA A 122 40.67 -16.39 9.31
N LYS A 123 39.69 -15.70 9.90
CA LYS A 123 39.34 -15.84 11.31
C LYS A 123 38.69 -17.19 11.64
N GLU A 124 37.90 -17.79 10.75
CA GLU A 124 37.35 -19.15 10.90
C GLU A 124 38.44 -20.22 10.78
N GLY A 125 39.38 -20.07 9.83
CA GLY A 125 40.56 -20.93 9.73
C GLY A 125 41.53 -20.81 10.92
N ILE A 126 41.60 -19.62 11.54
CA ILE A 126 42.42 -19.35 12.73
C ILE A 126 41.69 -19.77 14.02
N LYS A 127 40.34 -19.76 14.06
CA LYS A 127 39.55 -20.19 15.22
C LYS A 127 39.68 -21.69 15.52
N ILE A 128 40.02 -22.51 14.52
CA ILE A 128 40.33 -23.94 14.69
C ILE A 128 41.71 -24.14 15.35
N PHE A 129 42.56 -23.10 15.43
CA PHE A 129 43.93 -23.19 15.93
C PHE A 129 44.15 -22.54 17.30
N SER A 130 43.18 -21.79 17.82
CA SER A 130 43.38 -20.96 19.02
C SER A 130 42.21 -21.11 20.00
N GLU A 131 42.09 -22.29 20.58
CA GLU A 131 41.28 -22.53 21.77
C GLU A 131 42.19 -23.10 22.87
N GLU A 132 43.08 -22.26 23.40
CA GLU A 132 43.75 -22.48 24.67
C GLU A 132 44.26 -21.15 25.27
N LYS A 133 44.00 -20.95 26.57
CA LYS A 133 44.47 -19.91 27.52
C LYS A 133 43.76 -18.55 27.66
N ASP A 134 42.82 -18.55 28.61
CA ASP A 134 42.83 -17.87 29.92
C ASP A 134 42.97 -16.33 30.08
N GLU A 135 41.88 -15.79 30.64
CA GLU A 135 41.72 -15.02 31.91
C GLU A 135 42.41 -13.66 32.19
N SER A 136 41.51 -12.70 32.50
CA SER A 136 41.44 -11.81 33.69
C SER A 136 41.83 -10.31 33.63
N MET A 137 40.78 -9.48 33.82
CA MET A 137 40.51 -8.50 34.91
C MET A 137 41.14 -7.08 35.02
N SER A 138 40.23 -6.13 35.36
CA SER A 138 40.35 -4.87 36.16
C SER A 138 40.50 -3.54 35.37
N THR A 139 39.46 -2.66 35.31
CA THR A 139 39.06 -1.49 36.19
C THR A 139 40.07 -0.31 36.21
N HIS A 140 39.77 1.00 36.15
CA HIS A 140 38.71 1.86 36.74
C HIS A 140 38.73 3.31 36.15
N HIS A 141 37.58 4.02 36.26
CA HIS A 141 37.31 5.48 36.50
C HIS A 141 37.84 6.60 35.57
N GLU A 142 37.11 7.69 35.27
CA GLU A 142 36.65 8.77 36.20
C GLU A 142 35.44 9.63 35.69
N LYS A 143 34.83 10.38 36.63
CA LYS A 143 33.57 11.17 36.71
C LYS A 143 33.63 12.65 36.26
N LYS A 144 32.44 13.27 36.04
CA LYS A 144 31.82 14.50 36.68
C LYS A 144 30.49 14.82 35.95
N SER A 145 29.25 14.97 36.49
CA SER A 145 28.59 15.75 37.58
C SER A 145 28.47 17.27 37.29
N LEU A 146 27.39 18.08 37.48
CA LEU A 146 26.11 18.06 38.25
C LEU A 146 25.18 19.27 37.83
N VAL A 147 23.85 19.06 37.79
CA VAL A 147 22.65 19.78 38.36
C VAL A 147 22.37 21.32 38.30
N SER A 148 21.10 21.69 37.99
CA SER A 148 20.09 22.54 38.74
C SER A 148 18.82 22.74 37.85
N SER A 149 17.56 22.41 38.20
CA SER A 149 16.51 23.03 39.07
C SER A 149 16.14 24.49 38.67
N ASP A 150 14.89 24.97 38.47
CA ASP A 150 13.63 24.82 39.23
C ASP A 150 12.32 25.31 38.51
N THR A 151 11.20 24.73 38.95
CA THR A 151 9.74 25.07 39.08
C THR A 151 8.93 26.17 38.31
N ASN A 152 7.73 25.71 37.89
CA ASN A 152 6.35 26.28 37.86
C ASN A 152 6.04 27.75 37.48
N ASP A 153 5.11 27.93 36.54
CA ASP A 153 3.83 28.61 36.87
C ASP A 153 2.68 28.30 35.88
N SER A 154 1.47 28.25 36.44
CA SER A 154 0.19 28.00 35.76
C SER A 154 -0.45 29.30 35.22
N LYS A 155 -1.18 29.22 34.09
CA LYS A 155 -2.41 30.00 33.80
C LYS A 155 -3.02 29.69 32.42
N GLN A 156 -4.32 29.36 32.43
CA GLN A 156 -5.32 29.69 31.41
C GLN A 156 -6.48 30.36 32.19
N PRO A 157 -7.38 31.18 31.59
CA PRO A 157 -7.93 31.00 30.23
C PRO A 157 -8.05 32.28 29.38
N GLU A 158 -7.90 32.18 28.05
CA GLU A 158 -8.34 33.22 27.10
C GLU A 158 -9.31 32.63 26.05
N SER A 159 -10.58 32.56 26.41
CA SER A 159 -11.64 31.95 25.58
C SER A 159 -12.08 32.79 24.36
N SER A 160 -11.40 33.90 24.05
CA SER A 160 -11.67 34.75 22.87
C SER A 160 -10.57 34.67 21.82
N SER A 161 -9.29 34.62 22.23
CA SER A 161 -8.12 34.45 21.35
C SER A 161 -8.05 33.03 20.75
N GLU A 162 -8.41 32.02 21.56
CA GLU A 162 -8.48 30.63 21.13
C GLU A 162 -9.48 30.42 20.00
N ARG A 163 -10.63 31.12 20.01
CA ARG A 163 -11.61 31.02 18.92
C ARG A 163 -11.05 31.54 17.60
N THR A 164 -10.31 32.65 17.61
CA THR A 164 -9.70 33.21 16.40
C THR A 164 -8.52 32.38 15.89
N ILE A 165 -7.73 31.77 16.78
CA ILE A 165 -6.62 30.87 16.40
C ILE A 165 -7.17 29.54 15.88
N ILE A 166 -8.19 28.99 16.55
CA ILE A 166 -8.91 27.79 16.11
C ILE A 166 -9.60 28.05 14.76
N GLU A 167 -10.22 29.21 14.54
CA GLU A 167 -10.79 29.58 13.23
C GLU A 167 -9.71 29.71 12.16
N LYS A 168 -8.57 30.34 12.45
CA LYS A 168 -7.43 30.39 11.49
C LYS A 168 -6.86 29.00 11.20
N PHE A 169 -6.81 28.12 12.19
CA PHE A 169 -6.34 26.74 12.04
C PHE A 169 -7.35 25.91 11.25
N LEU A 170 -8.64 26.00 11.56
CA LEU A 170 -9.74 25.35 10.83
C LEU A 170 -9.85 25.82 9.37
N ASN A 171 -9.45 27.06 9.10
CA ASN A 171 -9.42 27.63 7.74
C ASN A 171 -8.14 27.30 6.96
N LEU A 172 -7.20 26.52 7.53
CA LEU A 172 -6.06 26.04 6.75
C LEU A 172 -6.59 25.16 5.60
N PRO A 173 -6.08 25.32 4.36
CA PRO A 173 -6.57 24.60 3.18
C PRO A 173 -6.61 23.08 3.38
N TYR A 174 -5.66 22.54 4.15
CA TYR A 174 -5.59 21.13 4.51
C TYR A 174 -6.77 20.71 5.40
N ILE A 175 -7.07 21.45 6.46
CA ILE A 175 -8.14 21.10 7.41
C ILE A 175 -9.51 21.27 6.75
N THR A 176 -9.68 22.29 5.90
CA THR A 176 -10.87 22.45 5.07
C THR A 176 -11.09 21.24 4.15
N ALA A 177 -10.03 20.73 3.51
CA ALA A 177 -10.12 19.54 2.65
C ALA A 177 -10.55 18.28 3.43
N TRP A 178 -9.99 18.06 4.62
CA TRP A 178 -10.39 16.94 5.49
C TRP A 178 -11.83 17.07 5.99
N ARG A 179 -12.25 18.29 6.35
CA ARG A 179 -13.64 18.55 6.73
C ARG A 179 -14.59 18.25 5.58
N LEU A 180 -14.29 18.75 4.39
CA LEU A 180 -15.06 18.48 3.17
C LEU A 180 -15.19 16.98 2.90
N TYR A 181 -14.10 16.22 3.09
CA TYR A 181 -14.09 14.77 2.94
C TYR A 181 -14.99 14.06 3.97
N ILE A 182 -14.96 14.49 5.23
CA ILE A 182 -15.78 13.90 6.31
C ILE A 182 -17.28 14.19 6.11
N GLU A 183 -17.60 15.33 5.51
CA GLU A 183 -18.98 15.72 5.20
C GLU A 183 -19.58 14.91 4.03
N GLN A 184 -18.78 14.17 3.25
CA GLN A 184 -19.28 13.33 2.15
C GLN A 184 -19.94 12.04 2.65
N ASP A 185 -21.04 11.64 2.00
CA ASP A 185 -21.73 10.37 2.28
C ASP A 185 -20.85 9.12 2.05
N VAL A 186 -19.83 9.25 1.19
CA VAL A 186 -18.89 8.19 0.81
C VAL A 186 -17.69 8.04 1.76
N VAL A 187 -17.66 8.77 2.88
CA VAL A 187 -16.56 8.72 3.86
C VAL A 187 -16.34 7.32 4.46
N LEU A 188 -17.41 6.59 4.79
CA LEU A 188 -17.30 5.23 5.32
C LEU A 188 -16.75 4.24 4.29
N PRO A 189 -17.27 4.19 3.04
CA PRO A 189 -16.66 3.42 1.96
C PRO A 189 -15.20 3.76 1.72
N GLY A 190 -14.85 5.05 1.69
CA GLY A 190 -13.47 5.50 1.51
C GLY A 190 -12.54 5.05 2.63
N LEU A 191 -12.99 5.15 3.89
CA LEU A 191 -12.24 4.64 5.05
C LEU A 191 -12.09 3.11 5.00
N ALA A 192 -13.15 2.38 4.63
CA ALA A 192 -13.09 0.93 4.47
C ALA A 192 -12.07 0.53 3.41
N LEU A 193 -12.05 1.22 2.26
CA LEU A 193 -11.04 1.02 1.22
C LEU A 193 -9.64 1.35 1.73
N ALA A 194 -9.47 2.45 2.46
CA ALA A 194 -8.17 2.85 2.97
C ALA A 194 -7.61 1.82 3.97
N LEU A 195 -8.44 1.21 4.82
CA LEU A 195 -8.02 0.12 5.72
C LEU A 195 -7.41 -1.09 4.99
N LEU A 196 -7.82 -1.35 3.74
CA LEU A 196 -7.25 -2.44 2.94
C LEU A 196 -5.81 -2.17 2.49
N TYR A 197 -5.37 -0.90 2.49
CA TYR A 197 -3.97 -0.53 2.25
C TYR A 197 -3.09 -0.81 3.47
N PHE A 198 -3.68 -0.89 4.67
CA PHE A 198 -2.96 -1.30 5.88
C PHE A 198 -2.87 -2.84 5.99
N THR A 199 -2.48 -3.54 4.91
CA THR A 199 -2.40 -5.00 4.94
C THR A 199 -1.07 -5.50 4.37
N VAL A 200 -0.45 -6.45 5.08
CA VAL A 200 0.76 -7.14 4.59
C VAL A 200 0.42 -8.26 3.60
N LEU A 201 -0.88 -8.61 3.50
CA LEU A 201 -1.41 -9.70 2.67
C LEU A 201 -1.46 -9.32 1.20
N SER A 202 -0.30 -8.92 0.69
CA SER A 202 -0.10 -8.56 -0.69
C SER A 202 1.27 -9.03 -1.19
N PHE A 203 1.43 -9.26 -2.49
CA PHE A 203 2.74 -9.61 -3.09
C PHE A 203 3.69 -8.40 -3.17
N GLY A 204 3.76 -7.61 -2.09
CA GLY A 204 4.72 -6.54 -1.87
C GLY A 204 5.99 -7.03 -1.17
N THR A 205 6.84 -6.08 -0.79
CA THR A 205 8.19 -6.32 -0.27
C THR A 205 8.23 -7.25 0.95
N LEU A 206 7.36 -6.99 1.96
CA LEU A 206 7.35 -7.75 3.21
C LEU A 206 6.91 -9.22 3.04
N MET A 207 5.82 -9.46 2.31
CA MET A 207 5.35 -10.83 2.09
C MET A 207 6.31 -11.61 1.19
N THR A 208 6.90 -10.95 0.18
CA THR A 208 7.91 -11.57 -0.68
C THR A 208 9.13 -12.00 0.13
N ALA A 209 9.64 -11.13 1.01
CA ALA A 209 10.72 -11.45 1.93
C ALA A 209 10.35 -12.60 2.87
N ALA A 210 9.14 -12.59 3.44
CA ALA A 210 8.67 -13.66 4.34
C ALA A 210 8.51 -15.02 3.64
N LEU A 211 8.03 -15.04 2.39
CA LEU A 211 7.89 -16.28 1.60
C LEU A 211 9.24 -16.86 1.19
N GLU A 212 10.19 -16.01 0.79
CA GLU A 212 11.57 -16.43 0.50
C GLU A 212 12.24 -16.97 1.77
N TRP A 213 12.03 -16.33 2.93
CA TRP A 213 12.51 -16.83 4.22
C TRP A 213 11.94 -18.21 4.59
N GLN A 214 10.69 -18.49 4.19
CA GLN A 214 10.07 -19.81 4.36
C GLN A 214 10.62 -20.87 3.39
N GLY A 215 11.53 -20.48 2.49
CA GLY A 215 12.19 -21.37 1.53
C GLY A 215 11.44 -21.53 0.21
N ILE A 216 10.45 -20.68 -0.09
CA ILE A 216 9.77 -20.72 -1.38
C ILE A 216 10.68 -20.12 -2.45
N PRO A 217 10.98 -20.84 -3.55
CA PRO A 217 11.83 -20.30 -4.60
C PRO A 217 11.24 -19.03 -5.23
N ALA A 218 12.08 -18.02 -5.45
CA ALA A 218 11.68 -16.74 -6.07
C ALA A 218 10.81 -16.89 -7.34
N TYR A 219 11.09 -17.84 -8.23
CA TYR A 219 10.28 -18.03 -9.45
C TYR A 219 8.83 -18.45 -9.14
N VAL A 220 8.62 -19.21 -8.07
CA VAL A 220 7.28 -19.64 -7.61
C VAL A 220 6.52 -18.43 -7.07
N ILE A 221 7.18 -17.59 -6.27
CA ILE A 221 6.60 -16.33 -5.76
C ILE A 221 6.24 -15.42 -6.94
N GLY A 222 7.11 -15.33 -7.95
CA GLY A 222 6.88 -14.57 -9.17
C GLY A 222 5.67 -15.07 -9.97
N ILE A 223 5.52 -16.38 -10.14
CA ILE A 223 4.34 -16.99 -10.80
C ILE A 223 3.06 -16.68 -10.00
N ALA A 224 3.09 -16.84 -8.68
CA ALA A 224 1.94 -16.56 -7.82
C ALA A 224 1.52 -15.07 -7.90
N ARG A 225 2.49 -14.15 -7.93
CA ARG A 225 2.26 -12.71 -8.15
C ARG A 225 1.65 -12.45 -9.53
N GLY A 226 2.11 -13.14 -10.58
CA GLY A 226 1.54 -13.08 -11.92
C GLY A 226 0.07 -13.53 -11.96
N ILE A 227 -0.25 -14.68 -11.36
CA ILE A 227 -1.63 -15.18 -11.23
C ILE A 227 -2.50 -14.16 -10.49
N ALA A 228 -2.03 -13.61 -9.38
CA ALA A 228 -2.75 -12.61 -8.61
C ALA A 228 -3.04 -11.34 -9.43
N ALA A 229 -2.11 -10.92 -10.30
CA ALA A 229 -2.33 -9.81 -11.22
C ALA A 229 -3.40 -10.15 -12.28
N THR A 230 -3.38 -11.36 -12.85
CA THR A 230 -4.42 -11.82 -13.78
C THR A 230 -5.81 -11.85 -13.12
N VAL A 231 -5.91 -12.35 -11.88
CA VAL A 231 -7.16 -12.34 -11.11
C VAL A 231 -7.63 -10.91 -10.84
N GLY A 232 -6.72 -9.99 -10.52
CA GLY A 232 -7.02 -8.58 -10.36
C GLY A 232 -7.50 -7.90 -11.65
N ILE A 233 -6.93 -8.26 -12.81
CA ILE A 233 -7.43 -7.78 -14.11
C ILE A 233 -8.81 -8.38 -14.42
N ALA A 234 -9.05 -9.66 -14.09
CA ALA A 234 -10.37 -10.27 -14.28
C ALA A 234 -11.49 -9.52 -13.51
N ALA A 235 -11.16 -8.90 -12.38
CA ALA A 235 -12.10 -8.04 -11.65
C ALA A 235 -12.63 -6.86 -12.47
N THR A 236 -11.83 -6.28 -13.37
CA THR A 236 -12.25 -5.12 -14.18
C THR A 236 -13.27 -5.50 -15.25
N PHE A 237 -13.26 -6.75 -15.70
CA PHE A 237 -14.27 -7.30 -16.61
C PHE A 237 -15.51 -7.78 -15.88
N LEU A 238 -15.33 -8.37 -14.69
CA LEU A 238 -16.43 -8.91 -13.90
C LEU A 238 -17.24 -7.81 -13.19
N TYR A 239 -16.59 -6.71 -12.80
CA TYR A 239 -17.22 -5.61 -12.08
C TYR A 239 -18.41 -4.98 -12.85
N PRO A 240 -18.28 -4.56 -14.13
CA PRO A 240 -19.40 -4.00 -14.89
C PRO A 240 -20.57 -4.97 -15.04
N VAL A 241 -20.28 -6.26 -15.25
CA VAL A 241 -21.31 -7.31 -15.34
C VAL A 241 -22.09 -7.36 -14.03
N LEU A 242 -21.40 -7.47 -12.89
CA LEU A 242 -22.06 -7.59 -11.60
C LEU A 242 -22.80 -6.28 -11.22
N GLN A 243 -22.18 -5.12 -11.45
CA GLN A 243 -22.78 -3.80 -11.27
C GLN A 243 -24.11 -3.66 -12.02
N SER A 244 -24.18 -4.11 -13.28
CA SER A 244 -25.40 -4.04 -14.10
C SER A 244 -26.58 -4.84 -13.52
N HIS A 245 -26.29 -5.91 -12.77
CA HIS A 245 -27.32 -6.79 -12.20
C HIS A 245 -27.72 -6.44 -10.76
N ILE A 246 -26.75 -6.07 -9.91
CA ILE A 246 -26.99 -5.93 -8.46
C ILE A 246 -26.73 -4.53 -7.90
N SER A 247 -26.40 -3.53 -8.73
CA SER A 247 -26.01 -2.15 -8.36
C SER A 247 -24.64 -2.04 -7.69
N THR A 248 -24.00 -0.86 -7.83
CA THR A 248 -22.67 -0.54 -7.29
C THR A 248 -22.52 -0.88 -5.81
N LEU A 249 -23.49 -0.47 -4.97
CA LEU A 249 -23.43 -0.70 -3.52
C LEU A 249 -23.38 -2.19 -3.15
N ARG A 250 -24.21 -3.02 -3.79
CA ARG A 250 -24.24 -4.47 -3.49
C ARG A 250 -23.07 -5.20 -4.12
N THR A 251 -22.60 -4.76 -5.29
CA THR A 251 -21.34 -5.25 -5.87
C THR A 251 -20.21 -5.05 -4.88
N GLY A 252 -20.05 -3.86 -4.30
CA GLY A 252 -19.05 -3.63 -3.25
C GLY A 252 -19.22 -4.55 -2.04
N LEU A 253 -20.46 -4.86 -1.63
CA LEU A 253 -20.71 -5.73 -0.47
C LEU A 253 -20.28 -7.15 -0.77
N TRP A 254 -20.67 -7.66 -1.93
CA TRP A 254 -20.26 -8.97 -2.40
C TRP A 254 -18.74 -9.06 -2.52
N SER A 255 -18.10 -8.02 -3.07
CA SER A 255 -16.66 -7.96 -3.27
C SER A 255 -15.87 -8.01 -1.96
N ILE A 256 -16.22 -7.21 -0.95
CA ILE A 256 -15.49 -7.19 0.32
C ILE A 256 -15.66 -8.47 1.13
N TRP A 257 -16.85 -9.07 1.12
CA TRP A 257 -17.09 -10.37 1.79
C TRP A 257 -16.48 -11.55 1.03
N SER A 258 -16.41 -11.46 -0.31
CA SER A 258 -15.66 -12.41 -1.14
C SER A 258 -14.16 -12.35 -0.82
N GLN A 259 -13.57 -11.15 -0.75
CA GLN A 259 -12.19 -10.95 -0.32
C GLN A 259 -11.96 -11.54 1.08
N TRP A 260 -12.80 -11.21 2.05
CA TRP A 260 -12.71 -11.71 3.42
C TRP A 260 -12.76 -13.25 3.47
N THR A 261 -13.66 -13.86 2.71
CA THR A 261 -13.80 -15.33 2.63
C THR A 261 -12.54 -15.98 2.07
N CYS A 262 -11.96 -15.43 1.00
CA CYS A 262 -10.69 -15.93 0.46
C CYS A 262 -9.54 -15.81 1.48
N LEU A 263 -9.50 -14.73 2.26
CA LEU A 263 -8.46 -14.50 3.27
C LEU A 263 -8.59 -15.41 4.51
N LEU A 264 -9.72 -16.08 4.72
CA LEU A 264 -9.81 -17.16 5.71
C LEU A 264 -8.79 -18.28 5.43
N LEU A 265 -8.42 -18.50 4.17
CA LEU A 265 -7.36 -19.45 3.82
C LEU A 265 -5.99 -19.00 4.33
N CYS A 266 -5.72 -17.69 4.35
CA CYS A 266 -4.50 -17.12 4.93
C CYS A 266 -4.48 -17.27 6.46
N VAL A 267 -5.63 -17.16 7.13
CA VAL A 267 -5.73 -17.44 8.56
C VAL A 267 -5.55 -18.94 8.82
N GLY A 268 -6.16 -19.78 7.98
CA GLY A 268 -6.03 -21.23 8.02
C GLY A 268 -4.58 -21.70 7.89
N SER A 269 -3.76 -21.00 7.09
CA SER A 269 -2.35 -21.37 6.90
C SER A 269 -1.53 -21.29 8.18
N ILE A 270 -1.90 -20.43 9.14
CA ILE A 270 -1.20 -20.27 10.42
C ILE A 270 -1.26 -21.56 11.26
N PHE A 271 -2.33 -22.34 11.12
CA PHE A 271 -2.53 -23.57 11.88
C PHE A 271 -1.86 -24.80 11.24
N VAL A 272 -1.29 -24.64 10.03
CA VAL A 272 -0.62 -25.73 9.31
C VAL A 272 0.82 -25.86 9.82
N LYS A 273 1.16 -27.06 10.30
CA LYS A 273 2.49 -27.35 10.86
C LYS A 273 3.60 -27.34 9.81
N ASP A 274 3.29 -27.77 8.58
CA ASP A 274 4.25 -27.79 7.49
C ASP A 274 4.42 -26.38 6.90
N LYS A 275 5.65 -25.86 6.96
CA LYS A 275 5.98 -24.48 6.53
C LYS A 275 5.70 -24.28 5.04
N LEU A 276 6.02 -25.28 4.21
CA LEU A 276 5.87 -25.19 2.76
C LEU A 276 4.38 -25.14 2.38
N THR A 277 3.58 -26.07 2.90
CA THR A 277 2.13 -26.10 2.70
C THR A 277 1.47 -24.82 3.22
N SER A 278 1.90 -24.32 4.39
CA SER A 278 1.43 -23.04 4.94
C SER A 278 1.68 -21.87 3.97
N ALA A 279 2.90 -21.78 3.42
CA ALA A 279 3.25 -20.74 2.45
C ALA A 279 2.39 -20.78 1.18
N TYR A 280 2.16 -21.98 0.62
CA TYR A 280 1.31 -22.15 -0.57
C TYR A 280 -0.14 -21.78 -0.30
N MET A 281 -0.69 -22.17 0.86
CA MET A 281 -2.04 -21.77 1.27
C MET A 281 -2.16 -20.26 1.43
N LEU A 282 -1.15 -19.62 2.03
CA LEU A 282 -1.09 -18.16 2.16
C LEU A 282 -1.09 -17.48 0.78
N MET A 283 -0.22 -17.91 -0.14
CA MET A 283 -0.15 -17.37 -1.50
C MET A 283 -1.46 -17.55 -2.28
N PHE A 284 -2.09 -18.72 -2.16
CA PHE A 284 -3.35 -19.01 -2.83
C PHE A 284 -4.52 -18.15 -2.28
N GLY A 285 -4.60 -17.98 -0.96
CA GLY A 285 -5.57 -17.09 -0.33
C GLY A 285 -5.40 -15.63 -0.79
N VAL A 286 -4.16 -15.14 -0.83
CA VAL A 286 -3.86 -13.77 -1.30
C VAL A 286 -4.11 -13.59 -2.80
N ALA A 287 -3.85 -14.59 -3.63
CA ALA A 287 -4.10 -14.52 -5.07
C ALA A 287 -5.61 -14.51 -5.36
N SER A 288 -6.38 -15.40 -4.73
CA SER A 288 -7.83 -15.48 -4.90
C SER A 288 -8.56 -14.25 -4.36
N SER A 289 -8.08 -13.66 -3.25
CA SER A 289 -8.68 -12.46 -2.66
C SER A 289 -8.57 -11.21 -3.55
N ARG A 290 -7.73 -11.23 -4.59
CA ARG A 290 -7.57 -10.08 -5.52
C ARG A 290 -8.81 -9.75 -6.31
N LEU A 291 -9.64 -10.74 -6.62
CA LEU A 291 -10.90 -10.50 -7.31
C LEU A 291 -11.80 -9.60 -6.44
N GLY A 292 -11.99 -9.98 -5.18
CA GLY A 292 -12.78 -9.19 -4.23
C GLY A 292 -12.19 -7.81 -3.98
N LEU A 293 -10.87 -7.72 -3.76
CA LEU A 293 -10.18 -6.45 -3.50
C LEU A 293 -10.35 -5.43 -4.64
N TRP A 294 -10.04 -5.82 -5.88
CA TRP A 294 -10.11 -4.90 -7.02
C TRP A 294 -11.55 -4.56 -7.42
N MET A 295 -12.50 -5.49 -7.28
CA MET A 295 -13.91 -5.17 -7.48
C MET A 295 -14.44 -4.21 -6.40
N PHE A 296 -13.97 -4.35 -5.16
CA PHE A 296 -14.33 -3.44 -4.08
C PHE A 296 -13.76 -2.04 -4.32
N ASP A 297 -12.50 -1.93 -4.72
CA ASP A 297 -11.86 -0.67 -5.10
C ASP A 297 -12.66 0.06 -6.21
N LEU A 298 -12.97 -0.63 -7.31
CA LEU A 298 -13.81 -0.09 -8.39
C LEU A 298 -15.18 0.36 -7.88
N SER A 299 -15.80 -0.41 -6.97
CA SER A 299 -17.10 -0.05 -6.42
C SER A 299 -17.08 1.22 -5.57
N VAL A 300 -16.00 1.44 -4.80
CA VAL A 300 -15.84 2.63 -3.95
C VAL A 300 -15.48 3.83 -4.80
N ILE A 301 -14.60 3.67 -5.79
CA ILE A 301 -14.26 4.73 -6.74
C ILE A 301 -15.51 5.17 -7.51
N GLN A 302 -16.33 4.23 -8.01
CA GLN A 302 -17.58 4.56 -8.68
C GLN A 302 -18.54 5.30 -7.75
N GLN A 303 -18.65 4.88 -6.48
CA GLN A 303 -19.46 5.60 -5.50
C GLN A 303 -18.97 7.04 -5.28
N MET A 304 -17.66 7.25 -5.16
CA MET A 304 -17.07 8.58 -5.05
C MET A 304 -17.35 9.42 -6.31
N GLN A 305 -17.29 8.83 -7.50
CA GLN A 305 -17.60 9.53 -8.75
C GLN A 305 -19.09 9.92 -8.84
N ASP A 306 -19.99 9.02 -8.42
CA ASP A 306 -21.44 9.21 -8.53
C ASP A 306 -22.00 10.19 -7.48
N HIS A 307 -21.44 10.21 -6.27
CA HIS A 307 -22.02 10.95 -5.13
C HIS A 307 -21.29 12.26 -4.80
N VAL A 308 -20.01 12.40 -5.17
CA VAL A 308 -19.23 13.62 -4.86
C VAL A 308 -19.42 14.65 -5.99
N PRO A 309 -19.77 15.91 -5.65
CA PRO A 309 -19.88 17.00 -6.64
C PRO A 309 -18.59 17.20 -7.44
N GLU A 310 -18.72 17.57 -8.73
CA GLU A 310 -17.56 17.64 -9.63
C GLU A 310 -16.49 18.64 -9.19
N SER A 311 -16.90 19.74 -8.55
CA SER A 311 -16.01 20.75 -7.97
C SER A 311 -15.11 20.19 -6.87
N ASP A 312 -15.57 19.15 -6.18
CA ASP A 312 -14.99 18.67 -4.93
C ASP A 312 -14.23 17.35 -5.14
N ARG A 313 -14.46 16.65 -6.26
CA ARG A 313 -13.84 15.34 -6.59
C ARG A 313 -12.32 15.34 -6.47
N CYS A 314 -11.66 16.40 -6.90
CA CYS A 314 -10.20 16.51 -6.82
C CYS A 314 -9.72 16.57 -5.35
N VAL A 315 -10.38 17.39 -4.52
CA VAL A 315 -10.04 17.55 -3.10
C VAL A 315 -10.32 16.27 -2.34
N VAL A 316 -11.51 15.68 -2.53
CA VAL A 316 -11.92 14.42 -1.89
C VAL A 316 -11.01 13.27 -2.30
N GLY A 317 -10.69 13.15 -3.59
CA GLY A 317 -9.72 12.16 -4.09
C GLY A 317 -8.32 12.35 -3.54
N GLY A 318 -7.86 13.61 -3.39
CA GLY A 318 -6.57 13.93 -2.76
C GLY A 318 -6.50 13.51 -1.29
N VAL A 319 -7.57 13.75 -0.52
CA VAL A 319 -7.67 13.29 0.89
C VAL A 319 -7.70 11.76 0.95
N GLN A 320 -8.49 11.11 0.09
CA GLN A 320 -8.55 9.65 0.03
C GLN A 320 -7.19 9.02 -0.26
N ASN A 321 -6.46 9.53 -1.26
CA ASN A 321 -5.13 9.04 -1.60
C ASN A 321 -4.12 9.29 -0.46
N SER A 322 -4.25 10.42 0.26
CA SER A 322 -3.44 10.71 1.44
C SER A 322 -3.70 9.71 2.57
N LEU A 323 -4.98 9.40 2.84
CA LEU A 323 -5.38 8.41 3.84
C LEU A 323 -4.85 7.01 3.50
N GLN A 324 -4.95 6.60 2.24
CA GLN A 324 -4.39 5.34 1.74
C GLN A 324 -2.86 5.29 1.91
N SER A 325 -2.17 6.39 1.59
CA SER A 325 -0.71 6.48 1.73
C SER A 325 -0.25 6.36 3.19
N VAL A 326 -0.98 6.98 4.12
CA VAL A 326 -0.69 6.85 5.57
C VAL A 326 -0.88 5.41 6.02
N LEU A 327 -1.94 4.74 5.59
CA LEU A 327 -2.25 3.36 5.97
C LEU A 327 -1.27 2.35 5.34
N ASP A 328 -0.81 2.60 4.11
CA ASP A 328 0.27 1.84 3.49
C ASP A 328 1.60 2.01 4.25
N LEU A 329 1.94 3.24 4.66
CA LEU A 329 3.11 3.50 5.51
C LEU A 329 3.01 2.75 6.85
N MET A 330 1.81 2.67 7.45
CA MET A 330 1.61 1.89 8.68
C MET A 330 1.90 0.41 8.50
N THR A 331 1.65 -0.18 7.30
CA THR A 331 2.03 -1.57 6.98
C THR A 331 3.53 -1.79 7.18
N TYR A 332 4.35 -0.87 6.66
CA TYR A 332 5.80 -0.97 6.79
C TYR A 332 6.30 -0.66 8.21
N ILE A 333 5.68 0.29 8.92
CA ILE A 333 5.98 0.54 10.34
C ILE A 333 5.70 -0.70 11.18
N MET A 334 4.58 -1.38 10.94
CA MET A 334 4.28 -2.65 11.63
C MET A 334 5.28 -3.75 11.26
N GLY A 335 5.81 -3.76 10.03
CA GLY A 335 6.92 -4.63 9.64
C GLY A 335 8.24 -4.34 10.38
N ILE A 336 8.49 -3.09 10.80
CA ILE A 336 9.63 -2.74 11.65
C ILE A 336 9.39 -3.22 13.09
N VAL A 337 8.18 -3.00 13.62
CA VAL A 337 7.79 -3.43 14.97
C VAL A 337 7.82 -4.96 15.09
N ILE A 338 7.31 -5.66 14.08
CA ILE A 338 7.30 -7.12 13.96
C ILE A 338 8.30 -7.55 12.90
N SER A 339 9.58 -7.37 13.20
CA SER A 339 10.66 -7.63 12.25
C SER A 339 11.13 -9.09 12.24
N ASN A 340 10.76 -9.92 13.22
CA ASN A 340 11.12 -11.33 13.20
C ASN A 340 10.25 -12.10 12.17
N PRO A 341 10.83 -12.74 11.14
CA PRO A 341 10.08 -13.50 10.14
C PRO A 341 9.22 -14.63 10.73
N GLN A 342 9.63 -15.22 11.86
CA GLN A 342 8.86 -16.25 12.56
C GLN A 342 7.51 -15.73 13.09
N ASP A 343 7.46 -14.44 13.41
CA ASP A 343 6.28 -13.75 13.93
C ASP A 343 5.39 -13.17 12.82
N PHE A 344 5.67 -13.47 11.55
CA PHE A 344 4.90 -12.94 10.41
C PHE A 344 3.40 -13.27 10.51
N TRP A 345 3.03 -14.36 11.17
CA TRP A 345 1.63 -14.71 11.45
C TRP A 345 0.89 -13.60 12.23
N LYS A 346 1.58 -12.82 13.08
CA LYS A 346 1.00 -11.67 13.80
C LYS A 346 0.56 -10.58 12.82
N LEU A 347 1.39 -10.29 11.79
CA LEU A 347 1.06 -9.35 10.73
C LEU A 347 -0.08 -9.86 9.83
N THR A 348 -0.13 -11.17 9.56
CA THR A 348 -1.26 -11.82 8.88
C THR A 348 -2.56 -11.64 9.67
N MET A 349 -2.56 -11.89 10.97
CA MET A 349 -3.73 -11.72 11.83
C MET A 349 -4.17 -10.26 11.92
N LEU A 350 -3.22 -9.33 12.07
CA LEU A 350 -3.51 -7.89 12.04
C LEU A 350 -4.19 -7.49 10.72
N SER A 351 -3.65 -7.94 9.59
CA SER A 351 -4.23 -7.68 8.27
C SER A 351 -5.64 -8.24 8.16
N PHE A 352 -5.90 -9.45 8.66
CA PHE A 352 -7.24 -10.03 8.66
C PHE A 352 -8.23 -9.26 9.54
N VAL A 353 -7.80 -8.77 10.70
CA VAL A 353 -8.62 -7.87 11.55
C VAL A 353 -8.95 -6.58 10.82
N LEU A 354 -8.00 -5.98 10.11
CA LEU A 354 -8.22 -4.75 9.34
C LEU A 354 -9.19 -4.96 8.16
N VAL A 355 -9.08 -6.08 7.44
CA VAL A 355 -10.05 -6.44 6.39
C VAL A 355 -11.43 -6.71 6.98
N THR A 356 -11.51 -7.35 8.16
CA THR A 356 -12.78 -7.56 8.87
C THR A 356 -13.40 -6.24 9.28
N LEU A 357 -12.61 -5.30 9.80
CA LEU A 357 -13.06 -3.95 10.14
C LEU A 357 -13.57 -3.21 8.90
N ALA A 358 -12.86 -3.30 7.77
CA ALA A 358 -13.30 -2.73 6.49
C ALA A 358 -14.64 -3.32 6.03
N ALA A 359 -14.80 -4.65 6.08
CA ALA A 359 -16.04 -5.34 5.72
C ALA A 359 -17.21 -4.92 6.62
N VAL A 360 -16.99 -4.79 7.92
CA VAL A 360 -17.98 -4.33 8.89
C VAL A 360 -18.34 -2.86 8.63
N LEU A 361 -17.36 -1.97 8.47
CA LEU A 361 -17.60 -0.54 8.18
C LEU A 361 -18.42 -0.35 6.90
N TYR A 362 -18.08 -1.06 5.84
CA TYR A 362 -18.82 -0.99 4.59
C TYR A 362 -20.23 -1.58 4.71
N SER A 363 -20.39 -2.68 5.45
CA SER A 363 -21.71 -3.26 5.75
C SER A 363 -22.58 -2.29 6.57
N LEU A 364 -21.99 -1.60 7.56
CA LEU A 364 -22.66 -0.55 8.33
C LEU A 364 -23.07 0.63 7.46
N HIS A 365 -22.23 1.05 6.51
CA HIS A 365 -22.59 2.09 5.54
C HIS A 365 -23.82 1.68 4.72
N ILE A 366 -23.84 0.48 4.14
CA ILE A 366 -25.00 0.00 3.39
C ILE A 366 -26.24 -0.07 4.28
N TYR A 367 -26.10 -0.54 5.52
CA TYR A 367 -27.21 -0.57 6.46
C TYR A 367 -27.74 0.84 6.75
N ARG A 368 -26.88 1.85 6.89
CA ARG A 368 -27.30 3.25 7.08
C ARG A 368 -28.04 3.80 5.85
N VAL A 369 -27.52 3.54 4.65
CA VAL A 369 -28.11 4.05 3.39
C VAL A 369 -29.42 3.35 3.05
N ARG A 370 -29.52 2.02 3.26
CA ARG A 370 -30.67 1.22 2.85
C ARG A 370 -31.65 0.83 3.96
N LYS A 371 -31.24 0.86 5.24
CA LYS A 371 -31.95 0.31 6.42
C LYS A 371 -32.12 -1.22 6.46
N HIS A 372 -31.71 -1.95 5.42
CA HIS A 372 -31.65 -3.42 5.38
C HIS A 372 -30.49 -3.92 4.50
N LEU A 373 -29.82 -4.99 4.94
CA LEU A 373 -28.73 -5.61 4.17
C LEU A 373 -29.29 -6.51 3.06
N PHE A 374 -30.14 -7.46 3.43
CA PHE A 374 -30.80 -8.40 2.52
C PHE A 374 -32.30 -8.14 2.45
N HIS A 375 -32.89 -8.28 1.26
CA HIS A 375 -34.34 -8.38 1.13
C HIS A 375 -34.74 -9.83 1.45
N PHE A 376 -34.87 -10.16 2.74
CA PHE A 376 -35.27 -11.50 3.18
C PHE A 376 -36.60 -11.92 2.56
N ASP A 377 -37.51 -10.99 2.26
CA ASP A 377 -38.79 -11.27 1.60
C ASP A 377 -38.62 -11.82 0.17
N LYS A 378 -37.63 -11.35 -0.59
CA LYS A 378 -37.35 -11.86 -1.94
C LYS A 378 -36.61 -13.18 -1.91
N LEU A 379 -35.72 -13.39 -0.93
CA LEU A 379 -35.01 -14.65 -0.72
C LEU A 379 -35.99 -15.76 -0.28
N LEU A 380 -36.89 -15.45 0.66
CA LEU A 380 -37.95 -16.35 1.11
C LEU A 380 -38.98 -16.63 0.00
N ALA A 381 -39.28 -15.66 -0.86
CA ALA A 381 -40.11 -15.88 -2.04
C ALA A 381 -39.44 -16.81 -3.06
N LEU A 382 -38.13 -16.68 -3.28
CA LEU A 382 -37.34 -17.59 -4.13
C LEU A 382 -37.26 -19.01 -3.56
N ILE A 383 -37.02 -19.12 -2.25
CA ILE A 383 -37.01 -20.42 -1.55
C ILE A 383 -38.40 -21.04 -1.58
N ARG A 384 -39.48 -20.28 -1.31
CA ARG A 384 -40.85 -20.78 -1.42
C ARG A 384 -41.17 -21.22 -2.85
N TRP A 385 -40.79 -20.44 -3.85
CA TRP A 385 -40.99 -20.78 -5.26
C TRP A 385 -40.28 -22.08 -5.62
N SER A 386 -39.01 -22.24 -5.23
CA SER A 386 -38.20 -23.46 -5.42
C SER A 386 -38.78 -24.68 -4.71
N VAL A 387 -39.42 -24.51 -3.55
CA VAL A 387 -40.09 -25.57 -2.79
C VAL A 387 -41.44 -25.93 -3.42
N THR A 388 -42.14 -24.98 -4.04
CA THR A 388 -43.40 -25.24 -4.77
C THR A 388 -43.20 -25.74 -6.21
N SER A 389 -41.98 -25.64 -6.76
CA SER A 389 -41.64 -26.10 -8.11
C SER A 389 -40.91 -27.45 -8.14
N SER A 390 -40.73 -28.10 -6.98
CA SER A 390 -40.33 -29.51 -6.82
C SER A 390 -41.54 -30.31 -6.39
#